data_AF-A0A3N5Y9D2-F1
#
_entry.id   AF-A0A3N5Y9D2-F1
#
_cell.length_a   1.000
_cell.length_b   1.000
_cell.length_c   1.000
_cell.angle_alpha   90.00
_cell.angle_beta   90.00
_cell.angle_gamma   90.00
#
_symmetry.space_group_name_H-M   'P 1'
#
loop_
_entity.id
_entity.type
_entity.pdbx_description
1 polymer ?
#
loop_
_entity_poly.entity_id
_entity_poly.type
_entity_poly.pdbx_seq_one_letter_code
_entity_poly.pdbx_strand_id
1 'polypeptide(L)'
;MWNRTLLVLAISAILGAYLTVMSVDRSFTRQVNIGPQLEVRETVNVDRRAYTSLWFGSKTLYLPLPSSASRVVTQTVVNQDRVVWQTESNRAHNRTVSFRLSPSGRFLLLESKLHEEPWVIVDLQQSGKTCTVSDPGNEIPDHAYVYPFSFLRWEEDSGRILALVSGSYVSGAHQQIKIREIWAMDLHNCSRVMIRHCEKPWSLELDWSDTDCK
;
A
#
# COMPACT_ATOMS: atom_id res chain seq x y z
N MET A 1 33.37 7.24 51.79
CA MET A 1 32.14 8.00 51.48
C MET A 1 32.04 8.13 49.97
N TRP A 2 31.02 7.56 49.33
CA TRP A 2 30.83 7.73 47.89
C TRP A 2 30.49 9.19 47.60
N ASN A 3 31.25 9.80 46.69
CA ASN A 3 31.12 11.21 46.34
C ASN A 3 29.79 11.38 45.57
N ARG A 4 28.75 11.86 46.25
CA ARG A 4 27.39 12.02 45.68
C ARG A 4 27.40 12.78 44.36
N THR A 5 28.34 13.71 44.19
CA THR A 5 28.57 14.45 42.95
C THR A 5 28.97 13.55 41.78
N LEU A 6 29.85 12.56 42.00
CA LEU A 6 30.24 11.60 40.97
C LEU A 6 29.07 10.69 40.58
N LEU A 7 28.24 10.29 41.54
CA LEU A 7 27.04 9.49 41.28
C LEU A 7 26.05 10.25 40.40
N VAL A 8 25.76 11.51 40.73
CA VAL A 8 24.85 12.37 39.94
C VAL A 8 25.39 12.58 38.53
N LEU A 9 26.68 12.90 38.38
CA LEU A 9 27.31 13.06 37.07
C LEU A 9 27.25 11.78 36.23
N ALA A 10 27.49 10.61 36.84
CA ALA A 10 27.39 9.32 36.16
C ALA A 10 25.96 9.04 35.67
N ILE A 11 24.95 9.29 36.51
CA ILE A 11 23.53 9.12 36.13
C ILE A 11 23.16 10.07 35.00
N SER A 12 23.55 11.35 35.09
CA SER A 12 23.29 12.34 34.05
C SER A 12 23.97 11.99 32.72
N ALA A 13 25.20 11.49 32.76
CA ALA A 13 25.92 11.05 31.57
C ALA A 13 25.26 9.83 30.91
N ILE A 14 24.83 8.84 31.70
CA ILE A 14 24.11 7.66 31.19
C ILE A 14 22.78 8.09 30.57
N LEU A 15 22.02 8.97 31.23
CA LEU A 15 20.76 9.46 30.72
C LEU A 15 20.97 10.26 29.42
N GLY A 16 21.97 11.14 29.36
CA GLY A 16 22.31 11.91 28.16
C GLY A 16 22.74 11.01 27.00
N ALA A 17 23.59 10.01 27.25
CA ALA A 17 23.98 9.03 26.24
C ALA A 17 22.78 8.23 25.73
N TYR A 18 21.90 7.79 26.64
CA TYR A 18 20.67 7.07 26.30
C TYR A 18 19.74 7.91 25.41
N LEU A 19 19.47 9.17 25.79
CA LEU A 19 18.64 10.09 25.01
C LEU A 19 19.22 10.35 23.62
N THR A 20 20.55 10.50 23.54
CA THR A 20 21.24 10.73 22.26
C THR A 20 21.09 9.52 21.34
N VAL A 21 21.39 8.30 21.82
CA VAL A 21 21.25 7.06 21.04
C VAL A 21 19.80 6.82 20.60
N MET A 22 18.83 7.13 21.46
CA MET A 22 17.40 7.00 21.15
C MET A 22 16.86 8.12 20.24
N SER A 23 17.67 9.12 19.89
CA SER A 23 17.29 10.22 18.98
C SER A 23 17.98 10.12 17.61
N VAL A 24 18.82 9.11 17.38
CA VAL A 24 19.47 8.91 16.07
C VAL A 24 18.59 8.02 15.20
N ASP A 25 18.13 8.59 14.08
CA ASP A 25 17.40 7.86 13.06
C ASP A 25 18.27 6.75 12.46
N ARG A 26 17.64 5.65 12.06
CA ARG A 26 18.34 4.52 11.45
C ARG A 26 17.64 4.08 10.18
N SER A 27 18.42 3.97 9.11
CA SER A 27 17.98 3.32 7.88
C SER A 27 18.54 1.90 7.79
N PHE A 28 17.75 0.97 7.27
CA PHE A 28 18.21 -0.37 6.90
C PHE A 28 17.47 -0.87 5.65
N THR A 29 18.07 -1.81 4.95
CA THR A 29 17.45 -2.46 3.79
C THR A 29 16.97 -3.85 4.19
N ARG A 30 15.71 -4.16 3.90
CA ARG A 30 15.17 -5.52 3.97
C ARG A 30 14.94 -6.05 2.57
N GLN A 31 15.08 -7.36 2.41
CA GLN A 31 14.95 -8.06 1.14
C GLN A 31 13.95 -9.20 1.29
N VAL A 32 13.03 -9.32 0.34
CA VAL A 32 12.00 -10.37 0.31
C VAL A 32 11.99 -10.98 -1.08
N ASN A 33 12.14 -12.30 -1.16
CA ASN A 33 11.98 -13.03 -2.42
C ASN A 33 10.48 -13.21 -2.71
N ILE A 34 10.03 -12.73 -3.87
CA ILE A 34 8.64 -12.83 -4.33
C ILE A 34 8.46 -13.81 -5.50
N GLY A 35 9.56 -14.41 -5.97
CA GLY A 35 9.58 -15.44 -6.98
C GLY A 35 10.98 -16.03 -7.17
N PRO A 36 11.15 -17.02 -8.07
CA PRO A 36 12.44 -17.71 -8.27
C PRO A 36 13.61 -16.78 -8.64
N GLN A 37 13.32 -15.67 -9.31
CA GLN A 37 14.31 -14.70 -9.79
C GLN A 37 13.93 -13.26 -9.45
N LEU A 38 12.91 -13.09 -8.61
CA LEU A 38 12.34 -11.79 -8.27
C LEU A 38 12.49 -11.52 -6.79
N GLU A 39 13.03 -10.36 -6.49
CA GLU A 39 13.20 -9.87 -5.13
C GLU A 39 12.70 -8.43 -5.01
N VAL A 40 12.17 -8.12 -3.83
CA VAL A 40 11.82 -6.77 -3.42
C VAL A 40 12.85 -6.33 -2.39
N ARG A 41 13.53 -5.23 -2.69
CA ARG A 41 14.43 -4.54 -1.77
C ARG A 41 13.73 -3.30 -1.25
N GLU A 42 13.55 -3.21 0.06
CA GLU A 42 12.87 -2.10 0.70
C GLU A 42 13.84 -1.38 1.65
N THR A 43 14.02 -0.08 1.44
CA THR A 43 14.76 0.77 2.36
C THR A 43 13.79 1.34 3.37
N VAL A 44 13.97 0.96 4.64
CA VAL A 44 13.14 1.38 5.76
C VAL A 44 13.91 2.42 6.58
N ASN A 45 13.32 3.60 6.77
CA ASN A 45 13.81 4.55 7.77
C ASN A 45 13.03 4.39 9.06
N VAL A 46 13.75 4.35 10.18
CA VAL A 46 13.20 4.32 11.53
C VAL A 46 13.47 5.67 12.14
N ASP A 47 12.44 6.51 12.16
CA ASP A 47 12.45 7.81 12.80
C ASP A 47 12.34 7.57 14.32
N ARG A 48 13.38 7.91 15.08
CA ARG A 48 13.46 7.63 16.52
C ARG A 48 13.36 8.92 17.32
N ARG A 49 12.58 8.87 18.39
CA ARG A 49 12.46 9.98 19.34
C ARG A 49 12.68 9.44 20.74
N ALA A 50 13.46 10.16 21.52
CA ALA A 50 13.65 9.86 22.94
C ALA A 50 12.36 10.07 23.79
N TYR A 51 11.30 10.60 23.19
CA TYR A 51 10.02 10.88 23.82
C TYR A 51 8.84 10.50 22.93
N THR A 52 7.67 10.36 23.54
CA THR A 52 6.38 10.14 22.90
C THR A 52 5.53 11.40 23.07
N SER A 53 4.94 11.90 22.00
CA SER A 53 3.98 13.00 22.06
C SER A 53 2.55 12.48 21.95
N LEU A 54 1.69 12.81 22.91
CA LEU A 54 0.27 12.50 22.88
C LEU A 54 -0.52 13.81 22.73
N TRP A 55 -1.51 13.81 21.84
CA TRP A 55 -2.37 14.97 21.61
C TRP A 55 -3.68 14.79 22.39
N PHE A 56 -4.02 15.76 23.25
CA PHE A 56 -5.21 15.76 24.10
C PHE A 56 -5.96 17.09 23.93
N GLY A 57 -6.93 17.13 23.01
CA GLY A 57 -7.61 18.37 22.64
C GLY A 57 -6.59 19.39 22.13
N SER A 58 -6.54 20.60 22.69
CA SER A 58 -5.58 21.63 22.28
C SER A 58 -4.17 21.51 22.90
N LYS A 59 -3.89 20.48 23.70
CA LYS A 59 -2.61 20.32 24.41
C LYS A 59 -1.82 19.12 23.92
N THR A 60 -0.49 19.23 23.92
CA THR A 60 0.43 18.12 23.64
C THR A 60 1.17 17.72 24.91
N LEU A 61 1.08 16.45 25.30
CA LEU A 61 1.82 15.86 26.42
C LEU A 61 3.06 15.14 25.89
N TYR A 62 4.23 15.43 26.45
CA TYR A 62 5.49 14.77 26.11
C TYR A 62 5.87 13.80 27.24
N LEU A 63 5.89 12.51 26.92
CA LEU A 63 6.30 11.46 27.84
C LEU A 63 7.75 11.05 27.52
N PRO A 64 8.63 10.83 28.51
CA PRO A 64 10.00 10.34 28.30
C PRO A 64 10.02 8.83 27.98
N LEU A 65 9.04 8.38 27.19
CA LEU A 65 8.95 7.04 26.65
C LEU A 65 9.45 7.12 25.21
N PRO A 66 10.55 6.45 24.86
CA PRO A 66 11.06 6.48 23.50
C PRO A 66 10.00 5.94 22.54
N SER A 67 9.86 6.59 21.41
CA SER A 67 8.99 6.15 20.32
C SER A 67 9.80 5.97 19.05
N SER A 68 9.37 5.02 18.22
CA SER A 68 9.94 4.80 16.90
C SER A 68 8.83 4.63 15.89
N ALA A 69 8.92 5.34 14.78
CA ALA A 69 8.08 5.13 13.62
C ALA A 69 8.94 4.60 12.48
N SER A 70 8.56 3.46 11.90
CA SER A 70 9.22 2.93 10.71
C SER A 70 8.41 3.28 9.46
N ARG A 71 9.08 3.78 8.43
CA ARG A 71 8.48 4.03 7.12
C ARG A 71 9.35 3.46 6.01
N VAL A 72 8.70 2.93 4.98
CA VAL A 72 9.39 2.51 3.76
C VAL A 72 9.64 3.74 2.91
N VAL A 73 10.91 4.05 2.64
CA VAL A 73 11.33 5.23 1.86
C VAL A 73 11.50 4.88 0.38
N THR A 74 12.01 3.69 0.11
CA THR A 74 12.22 3.20 -1.25
C THR A 74 11.80 1.75 -1.31
N GLN A 75 11.08 1.36 -2.37
CA GLN A 75 10.90 -0.04 -2.73
C GLN A 75 11.43 -0.24 -4.15
N THR A 76 12.22 -1.28 -4.33
CA THR A 76 12.84 -1.64 -5.60
C THR A 76 12.53 -3.09 -5.90
N VAL A 77 12.03 -3.38 -7.09
CA VAL A 77 11.90 -4.75 -7.58
C VAL A 77 13.09 -5.05 -8.48
N VAL A 78 13.77 -6.15 -8.20
CA VAL A 78 14.90 -6.63 -8.98
C VAL A 78 14.54 -8.00 -9.56
N ASN A 79 14.83 -8.17 -10.85
CA ASN A 79 14.72 -9.43 -11.58
C ASN A 79 16.10 -9.79 -12.13
N GLN A 80 16.69 -10.91 -11.71
CA GLN A 80 18.03 -11.34 -12.16
C GLN A 80 19.08 -10.21 -12.09
N ASP A 81 19.25 -9.61 -10.90
CA ASP A 81 20.16 -8.47 -10.64
C ASP A 81 19.85 -7.15 -11.38
N ARG A 82 18.77 -7.10 -12.16
CA ARG A 82 18.31 -5.90 -12.85
C ARG A 82 17.12 -5.26 -12.15
N VAL A 83 17.19 -3.95 -11.89
CA VAL A 83 16.04 -3.17 -11.39
C VAL A 83 14.97 -3.09 -12.48
N VAL A 84 13.79 -3.62 -12.21
CA VAL A 84 12.63 -3.59 -13.13
C VAL A 84 11.58 -2.56 -12.72
N TRP A 85 11.58 -2.15 -11.46
CA TRP A 85 10.73 -1.09 -10.95
C TRP A 85 11.32 -0.48 -9.67
N GLN A 86 11.11 0.81 -9.44
CA GLN A 86 11.52 1.50 -8.23
C GLN A 86 10.52 2.61 -7.91
N THR A 87 10.18 2.77 -6.63
CA THR A 87 9.42 3.91 -6.11
C THR A 87 10.25 4.72 -5.15
N GLU A 88 10.09 6.04 -5.21
CA GLU A 88 10.58 6.98 -4.21
C GLU A 88 9.39 7.45 -3.37
N SER A 89 9.31 6.98 -2.13
CA SER A 89 8.28 7.35 -1.17
C SER A 89 8.71 8.56 -0.36
N ASN A 90 8.61 9.74 -0.98
CA ASN A 90 8.69 11.01 -0.24
C ASN A 90 7.38 11.35 0.50
N ARG A 91 6.32 10.55 0.35
CA ARG A 91 5.02 10.78 1.00
C ARG A 91 4.98 10.18 2.41
N ALA A 92 4.34 10.90 3.33
CA ALA A 92 4.29 10.59 4.77
C ALA A 92 3.43 9.38 5.12
N HIS A 93 2.70 8.80 4.17
CA HIS A 93 1.85 7.64 4.39
C HIS A 93 2.58 6.37 3.96
N ASN A 94 2.58 5.36 4.84
CA ASN A 94 3.20 4.06 4.61
C ASN A 94 2.67 3.44 3.31
N ARG A 95 3.40 3.67 2.20
CA ARG A 95 3.16 3.04 0.91
C ARG A 95 3.40 1.54 1.05
N THR A 96 2.36 0.80 1.35
CA THR A 96 2.39 -0.66 1.29
C THR A 96 1.91 -1.06 -0.09
N VAL A 97 2.84 -1.18 -1.03
CA VAL A 97 2.56 -1.77 -2.35
C VAL A 97 2.54 -3.29 -2.19
N SER A 98 1.48 -3.93 -2.69
CA SER A 98 1.38 -5.39 -2.74
C SER A 98 1.88 -5.87 -4.10
N PHE A 99 2.57 -7.01 -4.12
CA PHE A 99 3.14 -7.60 -5.32
C PHE A 99 2.39 -8.89 -5.68
N ARG A 100 1.95 -9.03 -6.93
CA ARG A 100 1.32 -10.26 -7.44
C ARG A 100 2.01 -10.67 -8.74
N LEU A 101 2.55 -11.89 -8.78
CA LEU A 101 3.12 -12.45 -10.01
C LEU A 101 2.03 -13.19 -10.78
N SER A 102 1.99 -12.99 -12.10
CA SER A 102 1.11 -13.75 -13.00
C SER A 102 1.46 -15.25 -13.04
N PRO A 103 0.52 -16.14 -13.38
CA PRO A 103 0.77 -17.58 -13.49
C PRO A 103 1.93 -17.94 -14.44
N SER A 104 2.05 -17.22 -15.55
CA SER A 104 3.16 -17.39 -16.50
C SER A 104 4.51 -16.86 -16.00
N GLY A 105 4.54 -16.10 -14.90
CA GLY A 105 5.73 -15.42 -14.40
C GLY A 105 6.18 -14.23 -15.25
N ARG A 106 5.44 -13.87 -16.30
CA ARG A 106 5.81 -12.77 -17.22
C ARG A 106 5.46 -11.40 -16.67
N PHE A 107 4.31 -11.26 -16.05
CA PHE A 107 3.81 -9.97 -15.57
C PHE A 107 3.83 -9.90 -14.05
N LEU A 108 4.22 -8.73 -13.52
CA LEU A 108 4.16 -8.39 -12.11
C LEU A 108 3.20 -7.23 -11.91
N LEU A 109 2.18 -7.41 -11.07
CA LEU A 109 1.30 -6.34 -10.61
C LEU A 109 1.83 -5.73 -9.31
N LEU A 110 1.85 -4.41 -9.29
CA LEU A 110 2.16 -3.52 -8.17
C LEU A 110 0.88 -2.81 -7.77
N GLU A 111 0.23 -3.28 -6.72
CA GLU A 111 -1.04 -2.78 -6.21
C GLU A 111 -0.77 -1.80 -5.06
N SER A 112 -1.00 -0.51 -5.28
CA SER A 112 -1.08 0.47 -4.19
C SER A 112 -2.43 0.37 -3.51
N LYS A 113 -2.44 0.41 -2.18
CA LYS A 113 -3.69 0.50 -1.39
C LYS A 113 -4.24 1.92 -1.29
N LEU A 114 -3.53 2.91 -1.85
CA LEU A 114 -3.95 4.30 -1.87
C LEU A 114 -4.70 4.59 -3.17
N HIS A 115 -5.95 5.08 -3.05
CA HIS A 115 -6.85 5.38 -4.18
C HIS A 115 -6.24 6.30 -5.25
N GLU A 116 -5.50 7.30 -4.81
CA GLU A 116 -4.88 8.29 -5.69
C GLU A 116 -3.70 7.75 -6.52
N GLU A 117 -3.22 6.53 -6.22
CA GLU A 117 -2.08 5.93 -6.90
C GLU A 117 -2.54 4.83 -7.87
N PRO A 118 -2.17 4.93 -9.17
CA PRO A 118 -2.52 3.89 -10.12
C PRO A 118 -1.77 2.60 -9.79
N TRP A 119 -2.37 1.48 -10.15
CA TRP A 119 -1.67 0.21 -10.20
C TRP A 119 -0.63 0.25 -11.31
N VAL A 120 0.46 -0.49 -11.12
CA VAL A 120 1.51 -0.61 -12.13
C VAL A 120 1.69 -2.09 -12.47
N ILE A 121 1.63 -2.41 -13.76
CA ILE A 121 1.94 -3.73 -14.29
C ILE A 121 3.30 -3.63 -15.00
N VAL A 122 4.19 -4.56 -14.69
CA VAL A 122 5.54 -4.63 -15.28
C VAL A 122 5.63 -5.89 -16.14
N ASP A 123 6.02 -5.75 -17.41
CA ASP A 123 6.41 -6.88 -18.25
C ASP A 123 7.88 -7.25 -17.95
N LEU A 124 8.07 -8.40 -17.30
CA LEU A 124 9.38 -8.89 -16.87
C LEU A 124 10.20 -9.46 -18.02
N GLN A 125 9.57 -9.86 -19.13
CA GLN A 125 10.28 -10.27 -20.34
C GLN A 125 10.74 -9.06 -21.16
N GLN A 126 9.88 -8.05 -21.27
CA GLN A 126 10.17 -6.81 -21.96
C GLN A 126 10.64 -5.74 -20.98
N SER A 127 11.84 -5.90 -20.44
CA SER A 127 12.76 -4.76 -20.48
C SER A 127 12.35 -3.45 -19.79
N GLY A 128 11.48 -3.43 -18.77
CA GLY A 128 11.00 -2.20 -18.13
C GLY A 128 9.79 -1.56 -18.80
N LYS A 129 9.08 -2.28 -19.68
CA LYS A 129 7.77 -1.84 -20.16
C LYS A 129 6.78 -1.90 -18.99
N THR A 130 6.33 -0.73 -18.57
CA THR A 130 5.31 -0.58 -17.54
C THR A 130 4.00 -0.11 -18.12
N CYS A 131 2.94 -0.45 -17.41
CA CYS A 131 1.57 -0.18 -17.76
C CYS A 131 0.86 0.32 -16.50
N THR A 132 0.34 1.53 -16.52
CA THR A 132 -0.36 2.11 -15.37
C THR A 132 -1.87 1.96 -15.55
N VAL A 133 -2.54 1.40 -14.54
CA VAL A 133 -3.99 1.27 -14.52
C VAL A 133 -4.54 2.12 -13.39
N SER A 134 -5.31 3.16 -13.74
CA SER A 134 -6.03 3.96 -12.77
C SER A 134 -7.30 3.25 -12.29
N ASP A 135 -7.83 3.68 -11.16
CA ASP A 135 -9.14 3.23 -10.69
C ASP A 135 -10.23 3.59 -11.74
N PRO A 136 -11.08 2.63 -12.17
CA PRO A 136 -12.23 2.91 -13.04
C PRO A 136 -13.30 3.78 -12.37
N GLY A 137 -13.40 3.82 -11.04
CA GLY A 137 -14.41 4.59 -10.30
C GLY A 137 -14.32 6.10 -10.48
N ASN A 138 -13.21 6.65 -10.96
CA ASN A 138 -13.10 8.09 -11.20
C ASN A 138 -13.97 8.58 -12.38
N GLU A 139 -14.57 7.67 -13.17
CA GLU A 139 -15.39 8.01 -14.34
C GLU A 139 -16.88 8.20 -14.02
N ILE A 140 -17.34 7.90 -12.79
CA ILE A 140 -18.77 7.96 -12.44
C ILE A 140 -19.05 9.00 -11.34
N PRO A 141 -19.81 10.08 -11.62
CA PRO A 141 -19.91 11.27 -10.75
C PRO A 141 -20.52 11.08 -9.36
N ASP A 142 -21.36 10.06 -9.14
CA ASP A 142 -22.29 10.00 -7.99
C ASP A 142 -22.02 8.86 -6.98
N HIS A 143 -20.90 8.15 -7.10
CA HIS A 143 -20.58 7.10 -6.15
C HIS A 143 -19.97 7.67 -4.87
N ALA A 144 -20.66 7.44 -3.75
CA ALA A 144 -20.10 7.60 -2.41
C ALA A 144 -19.22 6.37 -2.11
N TYR A 145 -17.99 6.40 -2.61
CA TYR A 145 -17.05 5.27 -2.52
C TYR A 145 -16.65 4.97 -1.08
N VAL A 146 -16.86 3.71 -0.67
CA VAL A 146 -16.23 3.10 0.51
C VAL A 146 -15.68 1.74 0.11
N TYR A 147 -14.43 1.70 -0.41
CA TYR A 147 -13.54 0.52 -0.54
C TYR A 147 -13.91 -0.63 -1.53
N PRO A 148 -12.92 -1.33 -2.14
CA PRO A 148 -11.76 -0.85 -2.91
C PRO A 148 -11.71 -1.45 -4.33
N PHE A 149 -11.16 -0.70 -5.29
CA PHE A 149 -10.55 -1.27 -6.49
C PHE A 149 -9.43 -2.22 -6.05
N SER A 150 -9.64 -3.52 -6.23
CA SER A 150 -8.81 -4.57 -5.62
C SER A 150 -8.55 -5.72 -6.57
N PHE A 151 -7.35 -6.31 -6.45
CA PHE A 151 -6.99 -7.45 -7.26
C PHE A 151 -7.91 -8.64 -6.94
N LEU A 152 -8.62 -9.16 -7.95
CA LEU A 152 -9.43 -10.36 -7.81
C LEU A 152 -8.60 -11.60 -8.12
N ARG A 153 -8.11 -11.71 -9.36
CA ARG A 153 -7.26 -12.81 -9.82
C ARG A 153 -6.60 -12.49 -11.17
N TRP A 154 -5.61 -13.30 -11.52
CA TRP A 154 -5.14 -13.42 -12.90
C TRP A 154 -6.07 -14.32 -13.71
N GLU A 155 -6.22 -14.05 -15.00
CA GLU A 155 -6.69 -15.08 -15.93
C GLU A 155 -5.61 -16.15 -16.13
N GLU A 156 -6.03 -17.38 -16.45
CA GLU A 156 -5.14 -18.55 -16.54
C GLU A 156 -4.06 -18.38 -17.61
N ASP A 157 -4.42 -17.75 -18.73
CA ASP A 157 -3.51 -17.45 -19.84
C ASP A 157 -2.54 -16.29 -19.53
N SER A 158 -2.67 -15.67 -18.35
CA SER A 158 -1.95 -14.44 -17.97
C SER A 158 -2.15 -13.27 -18.94
N GLY A 159 -3.18 -13.29 -19.78
CA GLY A 159 -3.48 -12.22 -20.73
C GLY A 159 -4.16 -11.03 -20.06
N ARG A 160 -4.85 -11.27 -18.94
CA ARG A 160 -5.60 -10.25 -18.20
C ARG A 160 -5.51 -10.36 -16.69
N ILE A 161 -5.74 -9.22 -16.04
CA ILE A 161 -6.06 -9.15 -14.61
C ILE A 161 -7.55 -8.89 -14.47
N LEU A 162 -8.18 -9.59 -13.55
CA LEU A 162 -9.51 -9.25 -13.07
C LEU A 162 -9.39 -8.42 -11.81
N ALA A 163 -10.04 -7.27 -11.79
CA ALA A 163 -10.17 -6.43 -10.60
C ALA A 163 -11.63 -6.34 -10.17
N LEU A 164 -11.80 -6.20 -8.86
CA LEU A 164 -13.08 -5.99 -8.22
C LEU A 164 -13.19 -4.51 -7.84
N VAL A 165 -14.32 -3.91 -8.16
CA VAL A 165 -14.75 -2.62 -7.58
C VAL A 165 -16.01 -2.88 -6.78
N SER A 166 -16.11 -2.28 -5.60
CA SER A 166 -17.32 -2.30 -4.80
C SER A 166 -17.57 -0.90 -4.25
N GLY A 167 -18.84 -0.54 -4.13
CA GLY A 167 -19.22 0.81 -3.70
C GLY A 167 -20.70 0.93 -3.42
N SER A 168 -21.12 2.16 -3.14
CA SER A 168 -22.54 2.48 -3.07
C SER A 168 -22.79 3.90 -3.56
N TYR A 169 -23.98 4.14 -4.09
CA TYR A 169 -24.45 5.48 -4.43
C TYR A 169 -25.86 5.68 -3.90
N VAL A 170 -26.29 6.94 -3.81
CA VAL A 170 -27.67 7.28 -3.42
C VAL A 170 -28.42 7.64 -4.69
N SER A 171 -29.45 6.86 -5.03
CA SER A 171 -30.34 7.17 -6.15
C SER A 171 -31.27 8.33 -5.80
N GLY A 172 -31.82 9.01 -6.82
CA GLY A 172 -32.76 10.14 -6.67
C GLY A 172 -34.00 9.85 -5.83
N ALA A 173 -34.31 8.57 -5.54
CA ALA A 173 -35.33 8.14 -4.59
C ALA A 173 -34.84 8.07 -3.12
N HIS A 174 -33.68 8.64 -2.79
CA HIS A 174 -32.99 8.51 -1.49
C HIS A 174 -32.66 7.07 -1.08
N GLN A 175 -32.66 6.15 -2.04
CA GLN A 175 -32.33 4.76 -1.80
C GLN A 175 -30.82 4.56 -1.97
N GLN A 176 -30.17 3.99 -0.96
CA GLN A 176 -28.78 3.56 -1.08
C GLN A 176 -28.72 2.27 -1.91
N ILE A 177 -27.97 2.32 -3.00
CA ILE A 177 -27.73 1.19 -3.91
C ILE A 177 -26.27 0.77 -3.73
N LYS A 178 -26.04 -0.53 -3.56
CA LYS A 178 -24.69 -1.10 -3.59
C LYS A 178 -24.37 -1.57 -5.00
N ILE A 179 -23.14 -1.33 -5.41
CA ILE A 179 -22.61 -1.78 -6.68
C ILE A 179 -21.42 -2.71 -6.49
N ARG A 180 -21.26 -3.64 -7.42
CA ARG A 180 -20.08 -4.47 -7.56
C ARG A 180 -19.78 -4.68 -9.03
N GLU A 181 -18.55 -4.40 -9.43
CA GLU A 181 -18.09 -4.53 -10.81
C GLU A 181 -16.88 -5.43 -10.89
N ILE A 182 -16.80 -6.21 -11.97
CA ILE A 182 -15.59 -6.94 -12.34
C ILE A 182 -15.04 -6.32 -13.61
N TRP A 183 -13.79 -5.88 -13.55
CA TRP A 183 -13.08 -5.27 -14.66
C TRP A 183 -11.98 -6.20 -15.14
N ALA A 184 -11.90 -6.45 -16.44
CA ALA A 184 -10.72 -7.04 -17.06
C ALA A 184 -9.76 -5.94 -17.49
N MET A 185 -8.48 -6.16 -17.24
CA MET A 185 -7.40 -5.31 -17.72
C MET A 185 -6.54 -6.12 -18.66
N ASP A 186 -6.43 -5.65 -19.91
CA ASP A 186 -5.54 -6.23 -20.90
C ASP A 186 -4.12 -5.71 -20.68
N LEU A 187 -3.19 -6.63 -20.48
CA LEU A 187 -1.81 -6.32 -20.09
C LEU A 187 -0.95 -5.87 -21.28
N HIS A 188 -1.40 -6.11 -22.51
CA HIS A 188 -0.65 -5.76 -23.71
C HIS A 188 -0.81 -4.29 -24.07
N ASN A 189 -2.01 -3.74 -23.87
CA ASN A 189 -2.39 -2.39 -24.26
C ASN A 189 -2.88 -1.51 -23.10
N CYS A 190 -2.90 -2.01 -21.86
CA CYS A 190 -3.36 -1.30 -20.66
C CYS A 190 -4.84 -0.89 -20.71
N SER A 191 -5.61 -1.46 -21.63
CA SER A 191 -7.04 -1.17 -21.70
C SER A 191 -7.78 -1.90 -20.59
N ARG A 192 -8.90 -1.33 -20.19
CA ARG A 192 -9.81 -1.90 -19.21
C ARG A 192 -11.20 -2.03 -19.83
N VAL A 193 -11.88 -3.12 -19.49
CA VAL A 193 -13.25 -3.38 -19.90
C VAL A 193 -14.02 -3.94 -18.71
N MET A 194 -15.19 -3.37 -18.45
CA MET A 194 -16.11 -3.93 -17.46
C MET A 194 -16.70 -5.22 -18.02
N ILE A 195 -16.50 -6.34 -17.33
CA ILE A 195 -17.02 -7.66 -17.72
C ILE A 195 -18.36 -7.93 -17.06
N ARG A 196 -18.58 -7.38 -15.86
CA ARG A 196 -19.78 -7.62 -15.07
C ARG A 196 -20.10 -6.43 -14.20
N HIS A 197 -21.39 -6.08 -14.14
CA HIS A 197 -21.95 -5.06 -13.27
C HIS A 197 -23.13 -5.61 -12.47
N CYS A 198 -23.08 -5.44 -11.16
CA CYS A 198 -24.14 -5.84 -10.25
C CYS A 198 -24.60 -4.63 -9.44
N GLU A 199 -25.90 -4.35 -9.46
CA GLU A 199 -26.51 -3.34 -8.60
C GLU A 199 -27.64 -3.96 -7.78
N LYS A 200 -27.67 -3.69 -6.48
CA LYS A 200 -28.81 -4.02 -5.62
C LYS A 200 -29.09 -2.91 -4.63
N PRO A 201 -30.38 -2.67 -4.28
CA PRO A 201 -30.73 -1.96 -3.05
C PRO A 201 -29.88 -2.44 -1.87
N TRP A 202 -29.60 -1.57 -0.90
CA TRP A 202 -28.76 -1.91 0.24
C TRP A 202 -29.16 -3.26 0.87
N SER A 203 -28.31 -4.27 0.63
CA SER A 203 -28.39 -5.60 1.20
C SER A 203 -27.03 -5.94 1.82
N LEU A 204 -27.03 -6.81 2.82
CA LEU A 204 -25.78 -7.37 3.35
C LEU A 204 -25.13 -8.36 2.36
N GLU A 205 -25.94 -8.96 1.49
CA GLU A 205 -25.56 -9.99 0.55
C GLU A 205 -25.59 -9.45 -0.88
N LEU A 206 -24.41 -9.15 -1.42
CA LEU A 206 -24.17 -9.23 -2.86
C LEU A 206 -23.43 -10.55 -3.08
N ASP A 207 -24.18 -11.58 -3.48
CA ASP A 207 -23.63 -12.88 -3.80
C ASP A 207 -22.92 -12.83 -5.15
N TRP A 208 -21.81 -13.57 -5.29
CA TRP A 208 -21.08 -13.76 -6.53
C TRP A 208 -21.81 -14.67 -7.52
N SER A 209 -22.79 -15.44 -7.03
CA SER A 209 -23.62 -16.35 -7.81
C SER A 209 -24.86 -15.69 -8.42
N ASP A 210 -25.19 -14.46 -8.01
CA ASP A 210 -26.39 -13.75 -8.44
C ASP A 210 -26.41 -13.58 -9.97
N THR A 211 -27.31 -14.32 -10.61
CA THR A 211 -27.53 -14.36 -12.06
C THR A 211 -28.13 -13.08 -12.64
N ASP A 212 -28.50 -12.13 -11.78
CA ASP A 212 -29.07 -10.83 -12.18
C ASP A 212 -28.00 -9.76 -12.48
N CYS A 213 -26.72 -10.11 -12.39
CA CYS A 213 -25.63 -9.25 -12.83
C CYS A 213 -25.54 -9.20 -14.36
N LYS A 214 -25.60 -8.01 -14.94
CA LYS A 214 -25.51 -7.78 -16.39
C LYS A 214 -24.11 -7.39 -16.84
#